data_AF-A0A522YGY3-F1
#
_entry.id   AF-A0A522YGY3-F1
#
_cell.length_a   1.000
_cell.length_b   1.000
_cell.length_c   1.000
_cell.angle_alpha   90.00
_cell.angle_beta   90.00
_cell.angle_gamma   90.00
#
_symmetry.space_group_name_H-M   'P 1'
#
loop_
_entity.id
_entity.type
_entity.pdbx_description
1 polymer ?
#
loop_
_entity_poly.entity_id
_entity_poly.type
_entity_poly.pdbx_seq_one_letter_code
_entity_poly.pdbx_strand_id
1 'polypeptide(L)'
;GDDRRTDLVGEAEELEIEDLIAEEDVVVTISHGGYIKRLPVSAYRKQKRGGRGATGADVKEEDFIEHLFVASTKDYLLMFTDQGQVYWLKVYEIPQGSRITKGKAIVNLLQLKPQEKISSTIPIREFSADKYLVMVTKLGQIKKTTLDAYSNPRKGGIIGISLEKGDELIGVELTDGKQEILIGTKEGKAIRFPESQVRDMGRGAKGVRGISLAKKDVVISMVLAQKDATILTVTSLGFAKRTLFKEYRLTRRGGKGIINIKVTDKNGEAVSLKTVSDNDELMVITENGMFLRCAIKDIRATGRSAQGVRLIKLQDKDRVSCVAPVITEDEE
;
A
#
# COMPACT_ATOMS: atom_id res chain seq x y z
N GLY A 1 -46.00 14.66 53.35
CA GLY A 1 -45.61 14.04 52.08
C GLY A 1 -44.68 12.92 52.42
N ASP A 2 -44.89 11.76 51.83
CA ASP A 2 -44.01 10.60 51.93
C ASP A 2 -42.89 10.68 50.89
N ASP A 3 -41.78 10.00 51.18
CA ASP A 3 -40.61 9.98 50.32
C ASP A 3 -40.91 9.30 49.00
N ARG A 4 -40.33 9.84 47.91
CA ARG A 4 -40.49 9.32 46.56
C ARG A 4 -40.02 7.88 46.50
N ARG A 5 -40.94 6.97 46.13
CA ARG A 5 -40.73 5.51 46.13
C ARG A 5 -40.12 4.97 44.84
N THR A 6 -40.04 5.79 43.80
CA THR A 6 -39.46 5.41 42.50
C THR A 6 -38.06 5.97 42.38
N ASP A 7 -37.17 5.24 41.72
CA ASP A 7 -35.88 5.74 41.29
C ASP A 7 -35.89 5.87 39.77
N LEU A 8 -35.48 7.04 39.27
CA LEU A 8 -35.40 7.29 37.82
C LEU A 8 -33.96 7.03 37.45
N VAL A 9 -33.67 5.81 37.03
CA VAL A 9 -32.39 5.49 36.41
C VAL A 9 -32.32 6.29 35.10
N GLY A 10 -31.24 7.05 34.91
CA GLY A 10 -31.03 7.88 33.72
C GLY A 10 -31.13 7.07 32.41
N GLU A 11 -31.20 7.79 31.28
CA GLU A 11 -31.23 7.19 29.94
C GLU A 11 -30.30 5.98 29.85
N ALA A 12 -30.83 4.85 29.35
CA ALA A 12 -30.02 3.70 29.00
C ALA A 12 -28.85 4.20 28.15
N GLU A 13 -27.61 3.78 28.46
CA GLU A 13 -26.46 4.06 27.60
C GLU A 13 -26.88 3.80 26.15
N GLU A 14 -26.80 4.84 25.31
CA GLU A 14 -27.12 4.72 23.89
C GLU A 14 -26.19 3.65 23.32
N LEU A 15 -26.72 2.45 23.08
CA LEU A 15 -25.96 1.36 22.48
C LEU A 15 -25.43 1.83 21.13
N GLU A 16 -24.12 1.92 20.98
CA GLU A 16 -23.53 2.22 19.69
C GLU A 16 -23.72 0.99 18.79
N ILE A 17 -23.89 1.20 17.48
CA ILE A 17 -24.01 0.08 16.54
C ILE A 17 -22.83 -0.88 16.68
N GLU A 18 -21.64 -0.34 17.02
CA GLU A 18 -20.42 -1.11 17.27
C GLU A 18 -20.54 -2.09 18.45
N ASP A 19 -21.34 -1.79 19.48
CA ASP A 19 -21.58 -2.69 20.63
C ASP A 19 -22.38 -3.94 20.23
N LEU A 20 -23.15 -3.84 19.15
CA LEU A 20 -23.89 -4.96 18.57
C LEU A 20 -23.04 -5.80 17.60
N ILE A 21 -21.84 -5.33 17.24
CA ILE A 21 -20.93 -6.04 16.33
C ILE A 21 -20.04 -7.00 17.13
N ALA A 22 -20.14 -8.29 16.79
CA ALA A 22 -19.24 -9.31 17.30
C ALA A 22 -17.80 -9.05 16.84
N GLU A 23 -16.86 -9.16 17.78
CA GLU A 23 -15.43 -9.07 17.49
C GLU A 23 -14.93 -10.41 16.95
N GLU A 24 -14.59 -10.44 15.67
CA GLU A 24 -14.18 -11.66 14.97
C GLU A 24 -13.04 -11.35 13.98
N ASP A 25 -12.12 -12.31 13.82
CA ASP A 25 -11.11 -12.21 12.78
C ASP A 25 -11.74 -12.47 11.40
N VAL A 26 -11.50 -11.55 10.48
CA VAL A 26 -11.93 -11.63 9.08
C VAL A 26 -10.75 -11.41 8.14
N VAL A 27 -10.86 -11.98 6.95
CA VAL A 27 -9.97 -11.66 5.83
C VAL A 27 -10.58 -10.50 5.07
N VAL A 28 -9.82 -9.42 4.91
CA VAL A 28 -10.20 -8.29 4.06
C VAL A 28 -9.41 -8.38 2.77
N THR A 29 -10.10 -8.24 1.64
CA THR A 29 -9.47 -8.23 0.32
C THR A 29 -9.81 -6.93 -0.40
N ILE A 30 -8.80 -6.31 -1.00
CA ILE A 30 -8.93 -5.15 -1.89
C ILE A 30 -8.42 -5.56 -3.27
N SER A 31 -9.25 -5.40 -4.28
CA SER A 31 -8.87 -5.65 -5.66
C SER A 31 -8.15 -4.46 -6.29
N HIS A 32 -7.45 -4.70 -7.39
CA HIS A 32 -6.79 -3.66 -8.17
C HIS A 32 -7.79 -2.59 -8.67
N GLY A 33 -9.00 -3.00 -9.04
CA GLY A 33 -10.11 -2.13 -9.40
C GLY A 33 -10.69 -1.30 -8.25
N GLY A 34 -10.16 -1.45 -7.03
CA GLY A 34 -10.60 -0.72 -5.84
C GLY A 34 -11.90 -1.24 -5.24
N TYR A 35 -12.21 -2.52 -5.43
CA TYR A 35 -13.32 -3.18 -4.75
C TYR A 35 -12.85 -3.83 -3.45
N ILE A 36 -13.60 -3.62 -2.37
CA ILE A 36 -13.31 -4.17 -1.05
C ILE A 36 -14.45 -5.07 -0.56
N LYS A 37 -14.06 -6.15 0.11
CA LYS A 37 -14.96 -7.08 0.80
C LYS A 37 -14.26 -7.69 2.01
N ARG A 38 -15.06 -8.22 2.93
CA ARG A 38 -14.58 -9.06 4.04
C ARG A 38 -15.18 -10.45 3.97
N LEU A 39 -14.43 -11.43 4.44
CA LEU A 39 -14.83 -12.83 4.51
C LEU A 39 -14.43 -13.39 5.88
N PRO A 40 -15.21 -14.33 6.46
CA PRO A 40 -14.75 -15.08 7.62
C PRO A 40 -13.44 -15.82 7.32
N VAL A 41 -12.49 -15.86 8.26
CA VAL A 41 -11.22 -16.59 8.09
C VAL A 41 -11.44 -18.07 7.73
N SER A 42 -12.50 -18.68 8.26
CA SER A 42 -12.90 -20.06 7.94
C SER A 42 -13.23 -20.29 6.47
N ALA A 43 -13.79 -19.29 5.78
CA ALA A 43 -14.07 -19.35 4.34
C ALA A 43 -12.79 -19.27 3.50
N TYR A 44 -11.71 -18.72 4.06
CA TYR A 44 -10.40 -18.66 3.41
C TYR A 44 -9.53 -19.91 3.69
N ARG A 45 -9.74 -20.62 4.80
CA ARG A 45 -8.97 -21.83 5.16
C ARG A 45 -9.49 -23.17 4.60
N LYS A 46 -10.66 -23.22 3.95
CA LYS A 46 -11.28 -24.48 3.51
C LYS A 46 -11.35 -24.61 1.98
N GLN A 47 -10.38 -25.31 1.37
CA GLN A 47 -10.63 -26.32 0.33
C GLN A 47 -9.40 -27.24 0.17
N LYS A 48 -9.54 -28.51 0.54
CA LYS A 48 -8.57 -29.57 0.17
C LYS A 48 -8.79 -29.95 -1.29
N ARG A 49 -7.71 -29.87 -2.08
CA ARG A 49 -7.40 -30.55 -3.36
C ARG A 49 -8.43 -30.47 -4.50
N GLY A 50 -7.93 -30.05 -5.67
CA GLY A 50 -8.50 -30.42 -6.98
C GLY A 50 -9.13 -29.27 -7.77
N GLY A 51 -8.35 -28.26 -8.14
CA GLY A 51 -8.72 -27.25 -9.15
C GLY A 51 -7.72 -27.26 -10.30
N ARG A 52 -8.20 -27.28 -11.55
CA ARG A 52 -7.32 -27.23 -12.73
C ARG A 52 -6.61 -25.88 -12.77
N GLY A 53 -5.28 -25.91 -12.79
CA GLY A 53 -4.49 -24.74 -13.16
C GLY A 53 -4.94 -24.21 -14.52
N ALA A 54 -5.40 -22.97 -14.54
CA ALA A 54 -5.62 -22.26 -15.78
C ALA A 54 -4.27 -21.78 -16.31
N THR A 55 -3.72 -22.53 -17.27
CA THR A 55 -2.59 -22.12 -18.11
C THR A 55 -2.87 -20.75 -18.74
N GLY A 56 -1.87 -19.87 -18.66
CA GLY A 56 -1.95 -18.48 -19.11
C GLY A 56 -2.31 -18.31 -20.57
N ALA A 57 -3.38 -17.56 -20.82
CA ALA A 57 -3.67 -16.81 -22.04
C ALA A 57 -5.00 -16.02 -21.93
N ASP A 58 -5.90 -16.42 -21.02
CA ASP A 58 -7.29 -15.90 -20.94
C ASP A 58 -7.55 -14.90 -19.81
N VAL A 59 -6.53 -14.17 -19.33
CA VAL A 59 -6.71 -13.08 -18.34
C VAL A 59 -7.08 -11.78 -19.05
N LYS A 60 -8.16 -11.81 -19.85
CA LYS A 60 -8.78 -10.57 -20.35
C LYS A 60 -9.92 -10.21 -19.40
N GLU A 61 -9.79 -9.05 -18.76
CA GLU A 61 -10.80 -8.42 -17.88
C GLU A 61 -10.99 -9.00 -16.46
N GLU A 62 -10.02 -9.72 -15.89
CA GLU A 62 -10.10 -10.15 -14.50
C GLU A 62 -9.44 -9.16 -13.54
N ASP A 63 -10.27 -8.61 -12.63
CA ASP A 63 -9.82 -7.84 -11.47
C ASP A 63 -9.20 -8.80 -10.45
N PHE A 64 -7.95 -8.55 -10.04
CA PHE A 64 -7.20 -9.42 -9.14
C PHE A 64 -7.06 -8.80 -7.75
N ILE A 65 -6.81 -9.63 -6.75
CA ILE A 65 -6.60 -9.18 -5.37
C ILE A 65 -5.21 -8.54 -5.25
N GLU A 66 -5.17 -7.25 -4.93
CA GLU A 66 -3.94 -6.48 -4.72
C GLU A 66 -3.54 -6.47 -3.24
N HIS A 67 -4.52 -6.43 -2.33
CA HIS A 67 -4.27 -6.53 -0.89
C HIS A 67 -5.14 -7.61 -0.26
N LEU A 68 -4.53 -8.42 0.61
CA LEU A 68 -5.19 -9.39 1.46
C LEU A 68 -4.51 -9.35 2.83
N PHE A 69 -5.30 -9.15 3.87
CA PHE A 69 -4.82 -9.18 5.25
C PHE A 69 -5.92 -9.64 6.18
N VAL A 70 -5.52 -10.14 7.35
CA VAL A 70 -6.43 -10.49 8.45
C VAL A 70 -6.57 -9.27 9.35
N ALA A 71 -7.80 -8.95 9.73
CA ALA A 71 -8.14 -7.88 10.65
C ALA A 71 -9.33 -8.30 11.52
N SER A 72 -9.47 -7.69 12.70
CA SER A 72 -10.69 -7.82 13.51
C SER A 72 -11.81 -6.99 12.87
N THR A 73 -13.07 -7.41 13.03
CA THR A 73 -14.25 -6.64 12.62
C THR A 73 -14.28 -5.22 13.20
N LYS A 74 -13.69 -5.01 14.37
CA LYS A 74 -13.63 -3.70 15.06
C LYS A 74 -12.42 -2.85 14.68
N ASP A 75 -11.48 -3.39 13.91
CA ASP A 75 -10.31 -2.64 13.43
C ASP A 75 -10.73 -1.50 12.49
N TYR A 76 -9.82 -0.55 12.32
CA TYR A 76 -9.92 0.51 11.32
C TYR A 76 -9.04 0.22 10.12
N LEU A 77 -9.50 0.61 8.93
CA LEU A 77 -8.65 0.83 7.76
C LEU A 77 -8.45 2.32 7.58
N LEU A 78 -7.21 2.78 7.73
CA LEU A 78 -6.81 4.14 7.36
C LEU A 78 -6.56 4.20 5.85
N MET A 79 -7.32 5.05 5.16
CA MET A 79 -7.24 5.24 3.73
C MET A 79 -6.66 6.62 3.45
N PHE A 80 -5.45 6.65 2.90
CA PHE A 80 -4.76 7.88 2.54
C PHE A 80 -5.03 8.23 1.08
N THR A 81 -5.24 9.51 0.79
CA THR A 81 -5.44 9.99 -0.59
C THR A 81 -4.15 10.57 -1.17
N ASP A 82 -4.04 10.61 -2.49
CA ASP A 82 -3.00 11.32 -3.24
C ASP A 82 -2.93 12.82 -2.89
N GLN A 83 -4.04 13.41 -2.46
CA GLN A 83 -4.14 14.78 -1.94
C GLN A 83 -3.78 14.93 -0.45
N GLY A 84 -3.33 13.85 0.20
CA GLY A 84 -2.83 13.87 1.58
C GLY A 84 -3.92 13.94 2.65
N GLN A 85 -5.16 13.56 2.33
CA GLN A 85 -6.22 13.35 3.33
C GLN A 85 -6.19 11.91 3.88
N VAL A 86 -6.77 11.72 5.06
CA VAL A 86 -6.94 10.42 5.70
C VAL A 86 -8.41 10.21 6.03
N TYR A 87 -8.89 9.03 5.69
CA TYR A 87 -10.23 8.54 6.01
C TYR A 87 -10.13 7.25 6.81
N TRP A 88 -11.20 6.92 7.52
CA TRP A 88 -11.33 5.70 8.30
C TRP A 88 -12.50 4.91 7.75
N LEU A 89 -12.33 3.60 7.71
CA LEU A 89 -13.40 2.66 7.44
C LEU A 89 -13.33 1.57 8.52
N LYS A 90 -14.40 1.37 9.28
CA LYS A 90 -14.45 0.24 10.20
C LYS A 90 -14.58 -1.05 9.40
N VAL A 91 -13.87 -2.09 9.82
CA VAL A 91 -13.86 -3.36 9.08
C VAL A 91 -15.27 -3.95 8.97
N TYR A 92 -16.11 -3.83 10.00
CA TYR A 92 -17.50 -4.34 9.93
C TYR A 92 -18.38 -3.62 8.90
N GLU A 93 -18.06 -2.37 8.52
CA GLU A 93 -18.79 -1.60 7.49
C GLU A 93 -18.49 -2.12 6.07
N ILE A 94 -17.41 -2.88 5.91
CA ILE A 94 -17.05 -3.54 4.67
C ILE A 94 -18.09 -4.65 4.39
N PRO A 95 -18.63 -4.74 3.16
CA PRO A 95 -19.60 -5.77 2.84
C PRO A 95 -19.00 -7.16 3.01
N GLN A 96 -19.74 -8.01 3.73
CA GLN A 96 -19.43 -9.43 3.82
C GLN A 96 -19.76 -10.09 2.49
N GLY A 97 -18.83 -10.87 1.95
CA GLY A 97 -18.98 -11.53 0.66
C GLY A 97 -18.37 -12.93 0.64
N SER A 98 -18.54 -13.61 -0.50
CA SER A 98 -17.83 -14.84 -0.81
C SER A 98 -16.55 -14.55 -1.60
N ARG A 99 -15.70 -15.56 -1.79
CA ARG A 99 -14.47 -15.40 -2.59
C ARG A 99 -14.75 -14.96 -4.03
N ILE A 100 -15.89 -15.33 -4.59
CA ILE A 100 -16.26 -15.05 -5.99
C ILE A 100 -16.89 -13.65 -6.13
N THR A 101 -17.53 -13.12 -5.09
CA THR A 101 -18.16 -11.79 -5.16
C THR A 101 -17.12 -10.68 -5.31
N LYS A 102 -17.38 -9.66 -6.12
CA LYS A 102 -16.44 -8.52 -6.30
C LYS A 102 -16.31 -7.64 -5.06
N GLY A 103 -17.36 -7.53 -4.25
CA GLY A 103 -17.42 -6.56 -3.15
C GLY A 103 -17.98 -5.22 -3.59
N LYS A 104 -17.67 -4.15 -2.84
CA LYS A 104 -18.14 -2.78 -3.14
C LYS A 104 -16.94 -1.88 -3.43
N ALA A 105 -17.09 -0.95 -4.36
CA ALA A 105 -16.04 0.03 -4.63
C ALA A 105 -15.74 0.86 -3.37
N ILE A 106 -14.46 0.97 -2.98
CA ILE A 106 -14.04 1.66 -1.74
C ILE A 106 -14.50 3.11 -1.75
N VAL A 107 -14.46 3.77 -2.91
CA VAL A 107 -14.91 5.15 -3.09
C VAL A 107 -16.38 5.36 -2.71
N ASN A 108 -17.21 4.31 -2.75
CA ASN A 108 -18.62 4.37 -2.36
C ASN A 108 -18.85 4.12 -0.86
N LEU A 109 -17.79 3.82 -0.11
CA LEU A 109 -17.79 3.65 1.35
C LEU A 109 -17.19 4.87 2.06
N LEU A 110 -16.54 5.77 1.31
CA LEU A 110 -15.85 6.95 1.84
C LEU A 110 -16.45 8.23 1.27
N GLN A 111 -16.47 9.30 2.06
CA GLN A 111 -16.86 10.64 1.61
C GLN A 111 -15.66 11.38 1.02
N LEU A 112 -15.09 10.84 -0.06
CA LEU A 112 -13.94 11.44 -0.73
C LEU A 112 -14.31 12.77 -1.38
N LYS A 113 -13.35 13.69 -1.43
CA LYS A 113 -13.49 14.92 -2.22
C LYS A 113 -13.37 14.58 -3.71
N PRO A 114 -13.92 15.43 -4.60
CA PRO A 114 -13.77 15.24 -6.03
C PRO A 114 -12.30 15.08 -6.43
N GLN A 115 -12.03 14.10 -7.31
CA GLN A 115 -10.70 13.81 -7.88
C GLN A 115 -9.66 13.25 -6.90
N GLU A 116 -10.03 12.93 -5.65
CA GLU A 116 -9.12 12.19 -4.77
C GLU A 116 -9.01 10.72 -5.19
N LYS A 117 -7.79 10.20 -5.15
CA LYS A 117 -7.49 8.79 -5.35
C LYS A 117 -6.84 8.22 -4.12
N ILE A 118 -7.14 6.97 -3.79
CA ILE A 118 -6.51 6.29 -2.66
C ILE A 118 -5.06 5.98 -3.05
N SER A 119 -4.12 6.42 -2.23
CA SER A 119 -2.69 6.17 -2.38
C SER A 119 -2.18 5.03 -1.50
N SER A 120 -2.78 4.83 -0.31
CA SER A 120 -2.38 3.76 0.62
C SER A 120 -3.51 3.36 1.56
N THR A 121 -3.55 2.09 1.94
CA THR A 121 -4.48 1.53 2.92
C THR A 121 -3.71 0.87 4.05
N ILE A 122 -3.93 1.29 5.29
CA ILE A 122 -3.21 0.80 6.47
C ILE A 122 -4.21 0.23 7.48
N PRO A 123 -4.23 -1.08 7.75
CA PRO A 123 -5.04 -1.65 8.82
C PRO A 123 -4.47 -1.28 10.18
N ILE A 124 -5.32 -0.79 11.09
CA ILE A 124 -4.98 -0.32 12.43
C ILE A 124 -5.96 -0.91 13.43
N ARG A 125 -5.42 -1.70 14.38
CA ARG A 125 -6.18 -2.19 15.53
C ARG A 125 -6.24 -1.15 16.65
N GLU A 126 -5.11 -0.53 16.95
CA GLU A 126 -4.98 0.40 18.07
C GLU A 126 -4.13 1.61 17.67
N PHE A 127 -4.55 2.79 18.12
CA PHE A 127 -3.86 4.05 17.87
C PHE A 127 -2.83 4.34 18.97
N SER A 128 -1.68 3.66 18.89
CA SER A 128 -0.61 3.82 19.87
C SER A 128 0.33 4.99 19.57
N ALA A 129 0.85 5.63 20.61
CA ALA A 129 1.87 6.69 20.50
C ALA A 129 3.28 6.16 20.17
N ASP A 130 3.52 4.84 20.29
CA ASP A 130 4.80 4.19 19.98
C ASP A 130 4.89 3.69 18.52
N LYS A 131 3.83 3.86 17.73
CA LYS A 131 3.77 3.58 16.30
C LYS A 131 3.72 4.86 15.50
N TYR A 132 4.22 4.79 14.28
CA TYR A 132 4.31 5.95 13.40
C TYR A 132 3.85 5.64 11.98
N LEU A 133 3.20 6.62 11.38
CA LEU A 133 2.91 6.65 9.95
C LEU A 133 3.98 7.50 9.25
N VAL A 134 4.75 6.84 8.40
CA VAL A 134 5.76 7.46 7.55
C VAL A 134 5.16 7.66 6.16
N MET A 135 5.17 8.90 5.67
CA MET A 135 4.59 9.30 4.40
C MET A 135 5.69 9.81 3.46
N VAL A 136 5.64 9.44 2.18
CA VAL A 136 6.52 9.99 1.14
C VAL A 136 5.70 10.68 0.03
N THR A 137 6.19 11.80 -0.46
CA THR A 137 5.55 12.54 -1.55
C THR A 137 6.31 12.40 -2.86
N LYS A 138 5.63 12.69 -3.96
CA LYS A 138 6.12 12.66 -5.35
C LYS A 138 7.35 13.55 -5.54
N LEU A 139 7.35 14.71 -4.91
CA LEU A 139 8.47 15.66 -4.94
C LEU A 139 9.55 15.39 -3.87
N GLY A 140 9.51 14.20 -3.25
CA GLY A 140 10.58 13.72 -2.40
C GLY A 140 10.57 14.27 -0.97
N GLN A 141 9.43 14.75 -0.48
CA GLN A 141 9.26 15.01 0.95
C GLN A 141 8.98 13.69 1.68
N ILE A 142 9.43 13.62 2.94
CA ILE A 142 9.11 12.56 3.87
C ILE A 142 8.61 13.16 5.18
N LYS A 143 7.60 12.53 5.78
CA LYS A 143 7.04 12.96 7.06
C LYS A 143 6.76 11.77 7.95
N LYS A 144 7.00 11.92 9.25
CA LYS A 144 6.65 10.95 10.27
C LYS A 144 5.70 11.59 11.27
N THR A 145 4.57 10.93 11.52
CA THR A 145 3.56 11.34 12.52
C THR A 145 3.31 10.14 13.42
N THR A 146 3.13 10.36 14.72
CA THR A 146 2.66 9.32 15.65
C THR A 146 1.26 8.85 15.25
N LEU A 147 0.98 7.56 15.45
CA LEU A 147 -0.28 6.95 15.03
C LEU A 147 -1.48 7.44 15.87
N ASP A 148 -1.26 7.71 17.16
CA ASP A 148 -2.25 8.32 18.07
C ASP A 148 -2.81 9.67 17.58
N ALA A 149 -2.09 10.40 16.72
CA ALA A 149 -2.57 11.63 16.10
C ALA A 149 -3.79 11.42 15.18
N TYR A 150 -4.11 10.16 14.85
CA TYR A 150 -5.22 9.72 13.99
C TYR A 150 -6.32 8.98 14.78
N SER A 151 -6.27 9.00 16.11
CA SER A 151 -7.21 8.31 17.03
C SER A 151 -8.62 8.89 17.07
N ASN A 152 -8.87 10.00 16.40
CA ASN A 152 -10.15 10.71 16.41
C ASN A 152 -10.76 10.73 14.99
N PRO A 153 -11.49 9.67 14.58
CA PRO A 153 -12.07 9.55 13.25
C PRO A 153 -13.08 10.66 12.94
N ARG A 154 -13.12 11.10 11.68
CA ARG A 154 -14.11 12.04 11.17
C ARG A 154 -14.62 11.57 9.81
N LYS A 155 -15.94 11.55 9.61
CA LYS A 155 -16.57 11.10 8.35
C LYS A 155 -16.05 11.85 7.11
N GLY A 156 -15.82 13.16 7.24
CA GLY A 156 -15.27 14.00 6.16
C GLY A 156 -13.76 13.91 5.96
N GLY A 157 -13.08 12.99 6.67
CA GLY A 157 -11.63 12.86 6.65
C GLY A 157 -10.90 13.96 7.40
N ILE A 158 -9.58 13.82 7.51
CA ILE A 158 -8.68 14.81 8.10
C ILE A 158 -7.44 15.01 7.22
N ILE A 159 -6.73 16.11 7.44
CA ILE A 159 -5.39 16.27 6.87
C ILE A 159 -4.43 15.22 7.44
N GLY A 160 -3.78 14.48 6.55
CA GLY A 160 -2.72 13.52 6.84
C GLY A 160 -1.35 14.11 6.62
N ILE A 161 -1.17 14.93 5.58
CA ILE A 161 0.03 15.70 5.24
C ILE A 161 -0.36 16.95 4.45
N SER A 162 0.34 18.06 4.67
CA SER A 162 0.19 19.25 3.80
C SER A 162 1.08 19.10 2.56
N LEU A 163 0.50 19.14 1.38
CA LEU A 163 1.22 19.02 0.11
C LEU A 163 1.52 20.39 -0.50
N GLU A 164 2.63 20.48 -1.24
CA GLU A 164 2.93 21.65 -2.06
C GLU A 164 2.19 21.56 -3.40
N LYS A 165 2.09 22.69 -4.11
CA LYS A 165 1.44 22.72 -5.42
C LYS A 165 2.13 21.76 -6.40
N GLY A 166 1.39 20.80 -6.94
CA GLY A 166 1.91 19.79 -7.87
C GLY A 166 2.60 18.61 -7.19
N ASP A 167 2.54 18.53 -5.86
CA ASP A 167 2.96 17.35 -5.10
C ASP A 167 1.78 16.42 -4.82
N GLU A 168 2.07 15.14 -4.65
CA GLU A 168 1.10 14.07 -4.41
C GLU A 168 1.68 13.13 -3.34
N LEU A 169 0.82 12.60 -2.47
CA LEU A 169 1.21 11.54 -1.54
C LEU A 169 1.34 10.22 -2.33
N ILE A 170 2.53 9.61 -2.31
CA ILE A 170 2.85 8.41 -3.08
C ILE A 170 2.74 7.14 -2.26
N GLY A 171 3.08 7.19 -0.98
CA GLY A 171 3.04 6.00 -0.13
C GLY A 171 3.06 6.32 1.35
N VAL A 172 2.44 5.44 2.12
CA VAL A 172 2.38 5.47 3.58
C VAL A 172 2.76 4.11 4.12
N GLU A 173 3.61 4.09 5.15
CA GLU A 173 4.03 2.87 5.83
C GLU A 173 3.84 3.02 7.34
N LEU A 174 3.38 1.94 7.98
CA LEU A 174 3.31 1.83 9.43
C LEU A 174 4.64 1.31 9.98
N THR A 175 5.16 1.98 11.01
CA THR A 175 6.50 1.71 11.55
C THR A 175 6.51 1.76 13.08
N ASP A 176 7.58 1.26 13.68
CA ASP A 176 7.84 1.21 15.12
C ASP A 176 8.95 2.18 15.58
N GLY A 177 9.37 3.10 14.70
CA GLY A 177 10.43 4.07 14.99
C GLY A 177 11.86 3.56 14.75
N LYS A 178 12.04 2.28 14.39
CA LYS A 178 13.34 1.62 14.21
C LYS A 178 13.58 1.10 12.79
N GLN A 179 12.69 1.39 11.85
CA GLN A 179 12.79 0.92 10.47
C GLN A 179 13.84 1.70 9.67
N GLU A 180 14.29 1.09 8.58
CA GLU A 180 15.03 1.80 7.54
C GLU A 180 14.14 1.95 6.32
N ILE A 181 14.26 3.11 5.67
CA ILE A 181 13.39 3.53 4.59
C ILE A 181 14.20 3.53 3.31
N LEU A 182 13.67 2.91 2.26
CA LEU A 182 14.19 2.98 0.90
C LEU A 182 13.19 3.72 0.01
N ILE A 183 13.60 4.84 -0.56
CA ILE A 183 12.80 5.60 -1.53
C ILE A 183 13.39 5.39 -2.92
N GLY A 184 12.54 5.01 -3.87
CA GLY A 184 12.89 4.83 -5.29
C GLY A 184 12.37 5.97 -6.16
N THR A 185 13.11 6.28 -7.23
CA THR A 185 12.76 7.34 -8.17
C THR A 185 12.61 6.84 -9.60
N LYS A 186 11.90 7.65 -10.39
CA LYS A 186 11.58 7.43 -11.80
C LYS A 186 12.82 7.32 -12.69
N GLU A 187 13.85 8.13 -12.45
CA GLU A 187 15.14 8.08 -13.15
C GLU A 187 16.07 6.97 -12.61
N GLY A 188 15.55 6.04 -11.82
CA GLY A 188 16.27 4.85 -11.37
C GLY A 188 17.28 5.14 -10.27
N LYS A 189 17.03 6.14 -9.41
CA LYS A 189 17.77 6.33 -8.16
C LYS A 189 17.04 5.66 -7.00
N ALA A 190 17.78 5.35 -5.95
CA ALA A 190 17.21 5.04 -4.65
C ALA A 190 18.07 5.57 -3.51
N ILE A 191 17.43 5.95 -2.40
CA ILE A 191 18.12 6.36 -1.17
C ILE A 191 17.63 5.51 -0.01
N ARG A 192 18.56 5.03 0.83
CA ARG A 192 18.27 4.24 2.02
C ARG A 192 18.75 4.99 3.25
N PHE A 193 17.92 5.18 4.26
CA PHE A 193 18.29 5.84 5.51
C PHE A 193 17.44 5.34 6.68
N PRO A 194 17.94 5.38 7.93
CA PRO A 194 17.15 5.02 9.10
C PRO A 194 16.06 6.07 9.37
N GLU A 195 14.87 5.62 9.75
CA GLU A 195 13.73 6.51 9.99
C GLU A 195 13.92 7.49 11.15
N SER A 196 14.87 7.20 12.05
CA SER A 196 15.28 8.09 13.14
C SER A 196 15.81 9.44 12.66
N GLN A 197 16.19 9.58 11.38
CA GLN A 197 16.55 10.87 10.77
C GLN A 197 15.34 11.75 10.42
N VAL A 198 14.12 11.22 10.57
CA VAL A 198 12.86 11.95 10.42
C VAL A 198 12.26 12.13 11.80
N ARG A 199 12.26 13.37 12.28
CA ARG A 199 11.60 13.73 13.53
C ARG A 199 10.08 13.62 13.41
N ASP A 200 9.43 13.44 14.54
CA ASP A 200 7.99 13.44 14.63
C ASP A 200 7.44 14.85 14.36
N MET A 201 6.32 14.90 13.65
CA MET A 201 5.66 16.14 13.26
C MET A 201 4.15 15.96 13.36
N GLY A 202 3.44 17.08 13.54
CA GLY A 202 1.98 17.09 13.47
C GLY A 202 1.44 16.77 12.07
N ARG A 203 0.16 16.42 12.01
CA ARG A 203 -0.53 16.07 10.76
C ARG A 203 -0.42 17.12 9.66
N GLY A 204 -0.63 18.40 10.00
CA GLY A 204 -0.56 19.51 9.05
C GLY A 204 0.84 19.92 8.60
N ALA A 205 1.91 19.28 9.06
CA ALA A 205 3.25 19.59 8.58
C ALA A 205 3.47 19.08 7.14
N LYS A 206 4.35 19.77 6.40
CA LYS A 206 4.77 19.38 5.04
C LYS A 206 5.80 18.24 5.01
N GLY A 207 6.43 17.95 6.14
CA GLY A 207 7.57 17.04 6.20
C GLY A 207 8.90 17.71 5.87
N VAL A 208 9.90 16.89 5.57
CA VAL A 208 11.28 17.27 5.28
C VAL A 208 11.79 16.46 4.10
N ARG A 209 12.80 16.95 3.38
CA ARG A 209 13.32 16.29 2.16
C ARG A 209 13.80 14.82 2.35
N GLY A 210 13.04 13.82 1.93
CA GLY A 210 13.46 12.41 1.95
C GLY A 210 14.61 12.13 0.97
N ILE A 211 14.49 12.63 -0.25
CA ILE A 211 15.46 12.47 -1.35
C ILE A 211 15.62 13.78 -2.13
N SER A 212 16.83 14.06 -2.62
CA SER A 212 17.06 15.16 -3.57
C SER A 212 16.86 14.64 -4.99
N LEU A 213 15.84 15.16 -5.66
CA LEU A 213 15.48 14.79 -7.04
C LEU A 213 16.23 15.65 -8.06
N ALA A 214 16.44 15.09 -9.26
CA ALA A 214 16.84 15.86 -10.44
C ALA A 214 15.62 16.57 -11.06
N LYS A 215 15.85 17.49 -12.03
CA LYS A 215 14.82 18.40 -12.57
C LYS A 215 13.57 17.73 -13.15
N LYS A 216 13.64 16.44 -13.52
CA LYS A 216 12.53 15.65 -14.08
C LYS A 216 12.27 14.35 -13.31
N ASP A 217 12.98 14.14 -12.22
CA ASP A 217 12.86 12.94 -11.42
C ASP A 217 11.75 13.12 -10.38
N VAL A 218 11.08 12.02 -10.07
CA VAL A 218 9.99 11.97 -9.08
C VAL A 218 10.10 10.68 -8.29
N VAL A 219 9.61 10.69 -7.06
CA VAL A 219 9.46 9.47 -6.27
C VAL A 219 8.35 8.62 -6.87
N ILE A 220 8.62 7.31 -7.01
CA ILE A 220 7.66 6.33 -7.50
C ILE A 220 7.17 5.38 -6.40
N SER A 221 7.93 5.23 -5.32
CA SER A 221 7.60 4.32 -4.22
C SER A 221 8.53 4.54 -3.02
N MET A 222 8.02 4.15 -1.86
CA MET A 222 8.79 3.95 -0.63
C MET A 222 8.54 2.53 -0.14
N VAL A 223 9.57 1.89 0.38
CA VAL A 223 9.47 0.58 1.03
C VAL A 223 10.29 0.56 2.30
N LEU A 224 9.84 -0.23 3.27
CA LEU A 224 10.59 -0.51 4.48
C LEU A 224 11.62 -1.61 4.25
N ALA A 225 12.73 -1.51 4.98
CA ALA A 225 13.76 -2.53 5.00
C ALA A 225 13.26 -3.83 5.61
N GLN A 226 13.47 -4.93 4.89
CA GLN A 226 13.27 -6.27 5.43
C GLN A 226 14.57 -7.04 5.25
N LYS A 227 15.08 -7.61 6.35
CA LYS A 227 16.21 -8.54 6.30
C LYS A 227 15.77 -9.72 5.43
N ASP A 228 16.61 -10.05 4.45
CA ASP A 228 16.41 -11.14 3.49
C ASP A 228 15.42 -10.92 2.34
N ALA A 229 14.69 -9.80 2.32
CA ALA A 229 13.86 -9.46 1.18
C ALA A 229 14.67 -8.90 0.00
N THR A 230 14.08 -9.01 -1.19
CA THR A 230 14.61 -8.39 -2.40
C THR A 230 13.75 -7.22 -2.83
N ILE A 231 14.39 -6.25 -3.49
CA ILE A 231 13.72 -5.12 -4.10
C ILE A 231 13.54 -5.43 -5.58
N LEU A 232 12.28 -5.54 -5.99
CA LEU A 232 11.89 -5.57 -7.38
C LEU A 232 11.76 -4.14 -7.89
N THR A 233 12.36 -3.84 -9.04
CA THR A 233 12.11 -2.62 -9.79
C THR A 233 11.66 -3.00 -11.19
N VAL A 234 10.55 -2.43 -11.65
CA VAL A 234 10.03 -2.61 -13.01
C VAL A 234 10.09 -1.29 -13.75
N THR A 235 10.36 -1.34 -15.06
CA THR A 235 10.47 -0.18 -15.94
C THR A 235 9.33 -0.14 -16.96
N SER A 236 9.10 1.04 -17.53
CA SER A 236 7.99 1.31 -18.45
C SER A 236 8.05 0.49 -19.74
N LEU A 237 9.22 0.03 -20.18
CA LEU A 237 9.34 -0.85 -21.36
C LEU A 237 9.41 -2.34 -21.01
N GLY A 238 8.89 -2.73 -19.85
CA GLY A 238 8.68 -4.14 -19.50
C GLY A 238 9.94 -4.87 -19.03
N PHE A 239 10.96 -4.15 -18.55
CA PHE A 239 12.11 -4.77 -17.88
C PHE A 239 11.89 -4.79 -16.38
N ALA A 240 12.40 -5.83 -15.72
CA ALA A 240 12.42 -5.89 -14.27
C ALA A 240 13.75 -6.38 -13.73
N LYS A 241 14.05 -5.94 -12.52
CA LYS A 241 15.25 -6.30 -11.81
C LYS A 241 14.93 -6.57 -10.36
N ARG A 242 15.38 -7.72 -9.87
CA ARG A 242 15.38 -8.07 -8.46
C ARG A 242 16.77 -7.82 -7.88
N THR A 243 16.88 -7.11 -6.76
CA THR A 243 18.16 -6.82 -6.11
C THR A 243 18.05 -6.99 -4.60
N LEU A 244 19.03 -7.64 -3.97
CA LEU A 244 19.06 -7.82 -2.52
C LEU A 244 19.08 -6.47 -1.80
N PHE A 245 18.30 -6.34 -0.73
CA PHE A 245 18.22 -5.09 0.03
C PHE A 245 19.58 -4.61 0.56
N LYS A 246 20.48 -5.56 0.89
CA LYS A 246 21.85 -5.26 1.37
C LYS A 246 22.72 -4.49 0.36
N GLU A 247 22.40 -4.56 -0.93
CA GLU A 247 23.14 -3.83 -1.97
C GLU A 247 22.94 -2.30 -1.87
N TYR A 248 21.83 -1.87 -1.26
CA TYR A 248 21.54 -0.47 -1.03
C TYR A 248 22.27 -0.02 0.23
N ARG A 249 23.41 0.67 0.06
CA ARG A 249 24.16 1.21 1.19
C ARG A 249 23.33 2.22 1.99
N LEU A 250 23.47 2.21 3.31
CA LEU A 250 22.88 3.22 4.18
C LEU A 250 23.50 4.59 3.92
N THR A 251 22.68 5.63 3.83
CA THR A 251 23.13 7.02 3.66
C THR A 251 22.37 7.95 4.61
N ARG A 252 22.66 9.26 4.53
CA ARG A 252 21.82 10.28 5.15
C ARG A 252 20.61 10.59 4.27
N ARG A 253 19.49 10.94 4.89
CA ARG A 253 18.30 11.50 4.24
C ARG A 253 18.65 12.73 3.40
N GLY A 254 17.90 12.96 2.33
CA GLY A 254 17.99 14.18 1.52
C GLY A 254 19.17 14.21 0.54
N GLY A 255 19.95 13.13 0.45
CA GLY A 255 20.95 12.95 -0.60
C GLY A 255 20.31 12.64 -1.96
N LYS A 256 21.14 12.57 -3.01
CA LYS A 256 20.71 12.20 -4.38
C LYS A 256 20.44 10.71 -4.57
N GLY A 257 20.73 9.88 -3.57
CA GLY A 257 20.67 8.43 -3.68
C GLY A 257 21.79 7.83 -4.53
N ILE A 258 21.67 6.53 -4.78
CA ILE A 258 22.55 5.71 -5.62
C ILE A 258 21.74 5.12 -6.77
N ILE A 259 22.42 4.56 -7.77
CA ILE A 259 21.73 3.86 -8.87
C ILE A 259 20.96 2.68 -8.29
N ASN A 260 19.66 2.62 -8.60
CA ASN A 260 18.75 1.51 -8.32
C ASN A 260 18.61 0.61 -9.55
N ILE A 261 18.46 1.22 -10.73
CA ILE A 261 18.40 0.58 -12.04
C ILE A 261 18.96 1.54 -13.07
N LYS A 262 19.69 1.04 -14.08
CA LYS A 262 20.19 1.89 -15.16
C LYS A 262 19.06 2.17 -16.15
N VAL A 263 18.45 3.35 -16.07
CA VAL A 263 17.47 3.83 -17.06
C VAL A 263 18.18 4.16 -18.38
N THR A 264 17.65 3.62 -19.48
CA THR A 264 18.13 3.76 -20.85
C THR A 264 16.94 3.75 -21.80
N ASP A 265 17.12 4.19 -23.05
CA ASP A 265 16.03 4.16 -24.05
C ASP A 265 15.50 2.75 -24.32
N LYS A 266 16.30 1.71 -24.02
CA LYS A 266 15.93 0.30 -24.19
C LYS A 266 14.94 -0.20 -23.14
N ASN A 267 15.05 0.25 -21.89
CA ASN A 267 14.21 -0.23 -20.78
C ASN A 267 13.21 0.82 -20.28
N GLY A 268 13.45 2.10 -20.54
CA GLY A 268 12.62 3.18 -20.07
C GLY A 268 12.79 3.47 -18.58
N GLU A 269 12.03 4.45 -18.13
CA GLU A 269 11.94 4.93 -16.75
C GLU A 269 11.42 3.85 -15.78
N ALA A 270 11.83 3.92 -14.52
CA ALA A 270 11.31 3.06 -13.48
C ALA A 270 9.86 3.47 -13.15
N VAL A 271 8.95 2.49 -13.08
CA VAL A 271 7.52 2.71 -12.82
C VAL A 271 7.08 2.15 -11.47
N SER A 272 7.77 1.13 -10.96
CA SER A 272 7.44 0.52 -9.67
C SER A 272 8.69 0.06 -8.93
N LEU A 273 8.64 0.16 -7.61
CA LEU A 273 9.62 -0.42 -6.69
C LEU A 273 8.85 -1.08 -5.54
N LYS A 274 9.05 -2.37 -5.32
CA LYS A 274 8.36 -3.17 -4.29
C LYS A 274 9.35 -4.09 -3.58
N THR A 275 9.12 -4.32 -2.30
CA THR A 275 9.77 -5.42 -1.56
C THR A 275 9.04 -6.71 -1.92
N VAL A 276 9.79 -7.73 -2.33
CA VAL A 276 9.25 -9.03 -2.75
C VAL A 276 10.06 -10.19 -2.18
N SER A 277 9.35 -11.29 -1.95
CA SER A 277 9.86 -12.61 -1.58
C SER A 277 9.90 -13.54 -2.79
N ASP A 278 10.61 -14.67 -2.70
CA ASP A 278 10.64 -15.67 -3.77
C ASP A 278 9.28 -16.39 -3.97
N ASN A 279 8.39 -16.34 -2.97
CA ASN A 279 7.07 -16.96 -3.00
C ASN A 279 5.99 -16.05 -3.61
N ASP A 280 6.32 -14.77 -3.81
CA ASP A 280 5.36 -13.81 -4.35
C ASP A 280 5.19 -14.00 -5.86
N GLU A 281 4.04 -13.56 -6.36
CA GLU A 281 3.80 -13.38 -7.78
C GLU A 281 3.61 -11.92 -8.12
N LEU A 282 3.77 -11.60 -9.39
CA LEU A 282 3.72 -10.25 -9.93
C LEU A 282 2.68 -10.19 -11.04
N MET A 283 1.76 -9.23 -10.94
CA MET A 283 0.95 -8.80 -12.07
C MET A 283 1.54 -7.54 -12.68
N VAL A 284 1.75 -7.56 -13.98
CA VAL A 284 2.15 -6.41 -14.79
C VAL A 284 1.00 -6.06 -15.71
N ILE A 285 0.58 -4.80 -15.69
CA ILE A 285 -0.49 -4.27 -16.52
C ILE A 285 0.08 -3.22 -17.46
N THR A 286 -0.27 -3.28 -18.73
CA THR A 286 0.13 -2.29 -19.73
C THR A 286 -0.93 -1.20 -19.92
N GLU A 287 -0.56 -0.07 -20.50
CA GLU A 287 -1.49 1.01 -20.85
C GLU A 287 -2.60 0.54 -21.80
N ASN A 288 -2.28 -0.42 -22.69
CA ASN A 288 -3.25 -1.03 -23.60
C ASN A 288 -4.04 -2.21 -22.98
N GLY A 289 -3.92 -2.44 -21.67
CA GLY A 289 -4.71 -3.45 -20.95
C GLY A 289 -4.23 -4.88 -21.12
N MET A 290 -2.95 -5.10 -21.48
CA MET A 290 -2.36 -6.44 -21.41
C MET A 290 -1.97 -6.78 -19.97
N PHE A 291 -2.33 -7.98 -19.53
CA PHE A 291 -1.98 -8.51 -18.22
C PHE A 291 -0.91 -9.60 -18.37
N LEU A 292 0.12 -9.56 -17.53
CA LEU A 292 1.13 -10.59 -17.40
C LEU A 292 1.30 -10.96 -15.93
N ARG A 293 1.02 -12.22 -15.60
CA ARG A 293 1.32 -12.82 -14.29
C ARG A 293 2.64 -13.59 -14.38
N CYS A 294 3.56 -13.35 -13.46
CA CYS A 294 4.83 -14.08 -13.39
C CYS A 294 5.27 -14.30 -11.95
N ALA A 295 5.94 -15.43 -11.68
CA ALA A 295 6.47 -15.71 -10.35
C ALA A 295 7.77 -14.94 -10.11
N ILE A 296 7.93 -14.36 -8.91
CA ILE A 296 9.12 -13.57 -8.57
C ILE A 296 10.39 -14.43 -8.62
N LYS A 297 10.30 -15.72 -8.25
CA LYS A 297 11.42 -16.68 -8.32
C LYS A 297 12.06 -16.80 -9.70
N ASP A 298 11.31 -16.56 -10.78
CA ASP A 298 11.83 -16.64 -12.15
C ASP A 298 12.65 -15.40 -12.54
N ILE A 299 12.52 -14.31 -11.78
CA ILE A 299 13.30 -13.08 -11.96
C ILE A 299 14.58 -13.19 -11.15
N ARG A 300 15.69 -13.52 -11.82
CA ARG A 300 17.01 -13.66 -11.18
C ARG A 300 17.42 -12.38 -10.44
N ALA A 301 17.92 -12.56 -9.20
CA ALA A 301 18.55 -11.48 -8.45
C ALA A 301 19.87 -11.01 -9.13
N THR A 302 20.00 -9.71 -9.33
CA THR A 302 21.17 -9.06 -9.92
C THR A 302 21.54 -7.78 -9.18
N GLY A 303 22.76 -7.27 -9.39
CA GLY A 303 23.24 -6.05 -8.76
C GLY A 303 22.52 -4.79 -9.25
N ARG A 304 22.55 -3.71 -8.46
CA ARG A 304 21.78 -2.47 -8.71
C ARG A 304 22.02 -1.82 -10.08
N SER A 305 23.26 -1.84 -10.57
CA SER A 305 23.62 -1.17 -11.83
C SER A 305 23.19 -1.93 -13.09
N ALA A 306 22.62 -3.13 -12.96
CA ALA A 306 22.13 -3.92 -14.08
C ALA A 306 20.87 -3.29 -14.71
N GLN A 307 20.62 -3.62 -15.98
CA GLN A 307 19.42 -3.18 -16.71
C GLN A 307 18.16 -3.97 -16.35
N GLY A 308 18.31 -5.16 -15.76
CA GLY A 308 17.21 -6.11 -15.54
C GLY A 308 17.00 -7.06 -16.72
N VAL A 309 16.04 -7.97 -16.56
CA VAL A 309 15.57 -8.92 -17.55
C VAL A 309 14.24 -8.44 -18.14
N ARG A 310 13.92 -8.82 -19.38
CA ARG A 310 12.64 -8.47 -19.99
C ARG A 310 11.55 -9.39 -19.45
N LEU A 311 10.51 -8.83 -18.85
CA LEU A 311 9.31 -9.56 -18.42
C LEU A 311 8.32 -9.73 -19.56
N ILE A 312 8.05 -8.63 -20.27
CA ILE A 312 7.05 -8.58 -21.33
C ILE A 312 7.65 -7.97 -22.60
N LYS A 313 7.29 -8.54 -23.75
CA LYS A 313 7.55 -7.93 -25.04
C LYS A 313 6.35 -7.05 -25.41
N LEU A 314 6.51 -5.75 -25.20
CA LEU A 314 5.50 -4.76 -25.54
C LEU A 314 5.43 -4.57 -27.06
N GLN A 315 4.21 -4.31 -27.57
CA GLN A 315 4.00 -3.86 -28.95
C GLN A 315 4.29 -2.35 -29.05
N ASP A 316 4.44 -1.84 -30.27
CA ASP A 316 4.93 -0.48 -30.49
C ASP A 316 4.05 0.58 -29.81
N LYS A 317 4.71 1.40 -28.96
CA LYS A 317 4.15 2.45 -28.09
C LYS A 317 3.44 1.99 -26.81
N ASP A 318 3.22 0.70 -26.58
CA ASP A 318 2.68 0.23 -25.31
C ASP A 318 3.71 0.38 -24.18
N ARG A 319 3.22 0.58 -22.96
CA ARG A 319 4.04 0.81 -21.75
C ARG A 319 3.45 0.09 -20.57
N VAL A 320 4.30 -0.33 -19.64
CA VAL A 320 3.85 -0.78 -18.32
C VAL A 320 3.27 0.41 -17.55
N SER A 321 2.01 0.30 -17.17
CA SER A 321 1.28 1.31 -16.41
C SER A 321 1.27 1.00 -14.91
N CYS A 322 1.05 -0.27 -14.56
CA CYS A 322 0.93 -0.70 -13.17
C CYS A 322 1.64 -2.04 -12.94
N VAL A 323 2.14 -2.20 -11.72
CA VAL A 323 2.78 -3.41 -11.24
C VAL A 323 2.33 -3.64 -9.81
N ALA A 324 1.65 -4.75 -9.59
CA ALA A 324 1.11 -5.13 -8.28
C ALA A 324 1.63 -6.51 -7.89
N PRO A 325 2.06 -6.71 -6.64
CA PRO A 325 2.23 -8.06 -6.11
C PRO A 325 0.87 -8.74 -6.11
N VAL A 326 0.84 -10.00 -6.53
CA VAL A 326 -0.33 -10.85 -6.40
C VAL A 326 -0.08 -11.73 -5.21
N ILE A 327 -1.02 -11.69 -4.27
CA ILE A 327 -1.03 -12.64 -3.19
C ILE A 327 -1.46 -13.96 -3.82
N THR A 328 -0.54 -14.89 -3.88
CA THR A 328 -0.83 -16.28 -4.17
C THR A 328 -1.81 -16.74 -3.12
N GLU A 329 -3.06 -16.99 -3.53
CA GLU A 329 -3.95 -17.78 -2.68
C GLU A 329 -3.27 -19.13 -2.54
N ASP A 330 -2.83 -19.50 -1.34
CA ASP A 330 -2.13 -20.77 -1.10
C ASP A 330 -2.92 -21.91 -1.75
N GLU A 331 -2.36 -22.46 -2.84
CA GLU A 331 -2.70 -23.78 -3.34
C GLU A 331 -1.89 -24.79 -2.51
N GLU A 332 -2.30 -25.00 -1.25
CA GLU A 332 -1.91 -26.20 -0.48
C GLU A 332 -3.02 -27.26 -0.50
#